data_AF-G9XTR0-F1
#
_entry.id   AF-G9XTR0-F1
#
_cell.length_a   1.000
_cell.length_b   1.000
_cell.length_c   1.000
_cell.angle_alpha   90.00
_cell.angle_beta   90.00
_cell.angle_gamma   90.00
#
_symmetry.space_group_name_H-M   'P 1'
#
loop_
_entity.id
_entity.type
_entity.pdbx_description
1 polymer ?
#
loop_
_entity_poly.entity_id
_entity_poly.type
_entity_poly.pdbx_seq_one_letter_code
_entity_poly.pdbx_strand_id
1 'polypeptide(L)'
;MSNLNAEEYKTFESIKHIRENGHEFWYARELAEVLEYAQWRNFQKVIDRAVIACRNSGFEASEHFAEVSKTIKMPKNAKKNIIDYELTRYACYLIVQNGDPRKEIIALGQTYFAIQTRRQEVQDAFNQLDENNKRLVARGNIKQWNQLLAEAA
;
A
#
# COMPACT_ATOMS: atom_id res chain seq x y z
N MET A 1 -11.68 -7.20 15.68
CA MET A 1 -10.92 -6.73 14.50
C MET A 1 -9.47 -6.99 14.83
N SER A 2 -8.78 -7.82 14.05
CA SER A 2 -7.36 -8.08 14.23
C SER A 2 -6.65 -6.75 14.47
N ASN A 3 -5.81 -6.68 15.50
CA ASN A 3 -4.81 -5.65 15.56
C ASN A 3 -4.04 -5.77 14.24
N LEU A 4 -4.38 -4.94 13.27
CA LEU A 4 -3.53 -4.72 12.10
C LEU A 4 -2.19 -4.33 12.72
N ASN A 5 -1.27 -5.29 12.72
CA ASN A 5 -0.13 -5.28 13.59
C ASN A 5 0.64 -3.99 13.30
N ALA A 6 0.87 -3.22 14.36
CA ALA A 6 1.58 -1.95 14.25
C ALA A 6 3.00 -2.17 13.69
N GLU A 7 3.51 -3.39 13.72
CA GLU A 7 4.88 -3.74 13.42
C GLU A 7 5.18 -3.77 11.91
N GLU A 8 4.33 -4.38 11.09
CA GLU A 8 4.50 -4.41 9.62
C GLU A 8 4.29 -3.00 9.06
N TYR A 9 3.34 -2.24 9.61
CA TYR A 9 3.16 -0.83 9.27
C TYR A 9 4.39 0.01 9.64
N LYS A 10 4.93 -0.16 10.86
CA LYS A 10 6.18 0.50 11.26
C LYS A 10 7.35 0.08 10.36
N THR A 11 7.42 -1.19 9.97
CA THR A 11 8.46 -1.71 9.08
C THR A 11 8.36 -1.09 7.69
N PHE A 12 7.15 -0.90 7.16
CA PHE A 12 6.95 -0.19 5.90
C PHE A 12 7.32 1.29 6.01
N GLU A 13 6.94 1.97 7.09
CA GLU A 13 7.28 3.37 7.31
C GLU A 13 8.77 3.59 7.62
N SER A 14 9.47 2.60 8.18
CA SER A 14 10.89 2.72 8.54
C SER A 14 11.82 2.71 7.32
N ILE A 15 11.40 2.10 6.22
CA ILE A 15 12.12 2.10 4.93
C ILE A 15 11.69 3.26 4.01
N LYS A 16 10.93 4.22 4.53
CA LYS A 16 10.55 5.43 3.81
C LYS A 16 11.74 6.37 3.69
N HIS A 17 11.94 6.89 2.50
CA HIS A 17 12.89 7.96 2.20
C HIS A 17 12.16 9.25 1.88
N ILE A 18 12.82 10.38 2.10
CA ILE A 18 12.30 11.71 1.78
C ILE A 18 13.32 12.38 0.88
N ARG A 19 12.88 12.83 -0.30
CA ARG A 19 13.70 13.63 -1.22
C ARG A 19 13.93 15.03 -0.67
N GLU A 20 14.89 15.75 -1.26
CA GLU A 20 15.16 17.15 -0.92
C GLU A 20 13.93 18.06 -1.11
N ASN A 21 13.05 17.73 -2.04
CA ASN A 21 11.79 18.46 -2.28
C ASN A 21 10.65 18.08 -1.31
N GLY A 22 10.91 17.21 -0.32
CA GLY A 22 9.94 16.78 0.68
C GLY A 22 9.04 15.61 0.26
N HIS A 23 9.16 15.09 -0.96
CA HIS A 23 8.36 13.96 -1.43
C HIS A 23 8.89 12.64 -0.85
N GLU A 24 7.98 11.82 -0.33
CA GLU A 24 8.29 10.48 0.16
C GLU A 24 8.40 9.45 -0.98
N PHE A 25 9.31 8.48 -0.81
CA PHE A 25 9.47 7.36 -1.72
C PHE A 25 10.07 6.14 -1.02
N TRP A 26 10.02 4.98 -1.68
CA TRP A 26 10.59 3.72 -1.21
C TRP A 26 11.44 3.08 -2.29
N TYR A 27 12.53 2.42 -1.92
CA TYR A 27 13.27 1.58 -2.86
C TYR A 27 12.62 0.20 -3.00
N ALA A 28 12.43 -0.26 -4.23
CA ALA A 28 11.87 -1.58 -4.50
C ALA A 28 12.72 -2.71 -3.90
N ARG A 29 14.05 -2.56 -3.84
CA ARG A 29 14.92 -3.55 -3.18
C ARG A 29 14.66 -3.70 -1.68
N GLU A 30 14.44 -2.59 -0.97
CA GLU A 30 14.13 -2.61 0.46
C GLU A 30 12.72 -3.15 0.70
N LEU A 31 11.77 -2.74 -0.15
CA LEU A 31 10.41 -3.25 -0.08
C LEU A 31 10.34 -4.77 -0.34
N ALA A 32 11.20 -5.31 -1.22
CA ALA A 32 11.29 -6.74 -1.45
C ALA A 32 11.66 -7.53 -0.18
N GLU A 33 12.57 -6.99 0.63
CA GLU A 33 12.99 -7.59 1.89
C GLU A 33 11.86 -7.54 2.92
N VAL A 34 11.19 -6.39 3.07
CA VAL A 34 10.03 -6.21 3.96
C VAL A 34 8.88 -7.14 3.59
N LEU A 35 8.63 -7.34 2.29
CA LEU A 35 7.59 -8.25 1.79
C LEU A 35 8.07 -9.71 1.64
N GLU A 36 9.22 -10.03 2.23
CA GLU A 36 9.78 -11.38 2.34
C GLU A 36 10.05 -12.07 0.99
N TYR A 37 10.40 -11.32 -0.06
CA TYR A 37 10.82 -11.87 -1.34
C TYR A 37 12.33 -12.14 -1.36
N ALA A 38 12.71 -13.39 -1.06
CA ALA A 38 14.11 -13.82 -1.08
C ALA A 38 14.82 -13.67 -2.44
N GLN A 39 14.08 -13.79 -3.55
CA GLN A 39 14.64 -13.72 -4.91
C GLN A 39 14.05 -12.54 -5.68
N TRP A 40 14.93 -11.64 -6.14
CA TRP A 40 14.54 -10.47 -6.94
C TRP A 40 13.67 -10.82 -8.14
N ARG A 41 13.98 -11.90 -8.86
CA ARG A 41 13.20 -12.32 -10.05
C ARG A 41 11.72 -12.56 -9.72
N ASN A 42 11.41 -13.01 -8.51
CA ASN A 42 10.03 -13.22 -8.10
C ASN A 42 9.35 -11.90 -7.72
N PHE A 43 10.09 -10.99 -7.08
CA PHE A 43 9.59 -9.66 -6.77
C PHE A 43 9.38 -8.80 -8.03
N GLN A 44 10.29 -8.89 -9.01
CA GLN A 44 10.15 -8.22 -10.30
C GLN A 44 8.84 -8.58 -10.99
N LYS A 45 8.43 -9.86 -10.99
CA LYS A 45 7.13 -10.28 -11.53
C LYS A 45 5.92 -9.65 -10.81
N VAL A 46 6.08 -9.27 -9.54
CA VAL A 46 5.04 -8.56 -8.78
C VAL A 46 5.02 -7.10 -9.20
N ILE A 47 6.18 -6.46 -9.32
CA ILE A 47 6.33 -5.10 -9.85
C ILE A 47 5.71 -5.02 -11.25
N ASP A 48 6.02 -5.96 -12.14
CA ASP A 48 5.52 -5.96 -13.52
C ASP A 48 3.97 -6.00 -13.55
N ARG A 49 3.35 -6.81 -12.67
CA ARG A 49 1.88 -6.84 -12.51
C ARG A 49 1.33 -5.54 -11.93
N ALA A 50 2.00 -4.96 -10.93
CA ALA A 50 1.61 -3.69 -10.34
C ALA A 50 1.71 -2.53 -11.34
N VAL A 51 2.72 -2.51 -12.21
CA VAL A 51 2.87 -1.56 -13.31
C VAL A 51 1.73 -1.70 -14.31
N ILE A 52 1.33 -2.92 -14.67
CA ILE A 52 0.15 -3.17 -15.53
C ILE A 52 -1.11 -2.63 -14.85
N ALA A 53 -1.32 -2.90 -13.57
CA ALA A 53 -2.48 -2.40 -12.82
C ALA A 53 -2.52 -0.86 -12.77
N CYS A 54 -1.36 -0.23 -12.57
CA CYS A 54 -1.20 1.23 -12.58
C CYS A 54 -1.63 1.84 -13.92
N ARG A 55 -1.11 1.32 -15.04
CA ARG A 55 -1.46 1.77 -16.40
C ARG A 55 -2.94 1.56 -16.71
N ASN A 56 -3.49 0.40 -16.35
CA ASN A 56 -4.90 0.09 -16.56
C ASN A 56 -5.83 0.97 -15.71
N SER A 57 -5.32 1.53 -14.60
CA SER A 57 -6.04 2.50 -13.77
C SER A 57 -5.95 3.94 -14.30
N GLY A 58 -5.29 4.17 -15.45
CA GLY A 58 -5.18 5.48 -16.09
C GLY A 58 -4.00 6.34 -15.61
N PHE A 59 -3.10 5.79 -14.80
CA PHE A 59 -1.92 6.51 -14.31
C PHE A 59 -0.69 6.26 -15.19
N GLU A 60 0.19 7.26 -15.28
CA GLU A 60 1.49 7.10 -15.93
C GLU A 60 2.44 6.31 -15.02
N ALA A 61 2.83 5.12 -15.45
CA ALA A 61 3.63 4.22 -14.61
C ALA A 61 4.99 4.81 -14.24
N SER A 62 5.60 5.63 -15.11
CA SER A 62 6.90 6.25 -14.80
C SER A 62 6.84 7.27 -13.65
N GLU A 63 5.66 7.82 -13.33
CA GLU A 63 5.46 8.72 -12.18
C GLU A 63 5.39 7.96 -10.85
N HIS A 64 5.19 6.65 -10.89
CA HIS A 64 4.98 5.80 -9.72
C HIS A 64 6.06 4.74 -9.53
N PHE A 65 6.68 4.30 -10.62
CA PHE A 65 7.71 3.26 -10.68
C PHE A 65 8.94 3.82 -11.43
N ALA A 66 9.64 4.78 -10.82
CA ALA A 66 10.80 5.39 -11.45
C ALA A 66 12.00 4.43 -11.39
N GLU A 67 12.45 3.92 -12.53
CA GLU A 67 13.60 3.03 -12.60
C GLU A 67 14.89 3.79 -12.24
N VAL A 68 15.64 3.25 -11.28
CA VAL A 68 16.93 3.78 -10.84
C VAL A 68 17.98 2.67 -10.78
N SER A 69 19.25 3.05 -10.65
CA SER A 69 20.34 2.09 -10.50
C SER A 69 20.88 2.08 -9.07
N LYS A 70 20.90 0.91 -8.45
CA LYS A 70 21.58 0.68 -7.17
C LYS A 70 22.99 0.13 -7.43
N THR A 71 24.01 0.79 -6.87
CA THR A 71 25.39 0.29 -6.93
C THR A 71 25.63 -0.69 -5.78
N ILE A 72 26.02 -1.92 -6.09
CA ILE A 72 26.39 -2.93 -5.09
C ILE A 72 27.89 -3.24 -5.14
N LYS A 73 28.45 -3.57 -3.96
CA LYS A 73 29.82 -4.09 -3.85
C LYS A 73 29.82 -5.57 -4.23
N MET A 74 30.80 -5.95 -5.03
CA MET A 74 31.09 -7.32 -5.46
C MET A 74 32.39 -7.81 -4.79
N PRO A 75 32.67 -9.12 -4.81
CA PRO A 75 33.95 -9.65 -4.38
C PRO A 75 35.12 -8.91 -5.05
N LYS A 76 36.26 -8.79 -4.35
CA LYS A 76 37.47 -8.10 -4.83
C LYS A 76 37.27 -6.60 -5.14
N ASN A 77 36.43 -5.90 -4.37
CA ASN A 77 36.14 -4.47 -4.51
C ASN A 77 35.53 -4.05 -5.88
N ALA A 78 35.10 -4.99 -6.71
CA ALA A 78 34.36 -4.66 -7.91
C ALA A 78 33.01 -4.01 -7.55
N LYS A 79 32.48 -3.18 -8.43
CA LYS A 79 31.15 -2.58 -8.29
C LYS A 79 30.26 -3.02 -9.44
N LYS A 80 28.98 -3.25 -9.16
CA LYS A 80 27.98 -3.57 -10.17
C LYS A 80 26.76 -2.70 -9.98
N ASN A 81 26.25 -2.14 -11.07
CA ASN A 81 24.96 -1.46 -11.07
C ASN A 81 23.87 -2.50 -11.33
N ILE A 82 22.85 -2.50 -10.48
CA ILE A 82 21.66 -3.33 -10.62
C ILE A 82 20.43 -2.43 -10.70
N ILE A 83 19.40 -2.90 -11.41
CA ILE A 83 18.12 -2.21 -11.50
C ILE A 83 17.45 -2.18 -10.13
N ASP A 84 16.87 -1.04 -9.79
CA ASP A 84 16.00 -0.78 -8.65
C ASP A 84 14.90 0.21 -9.09
N TYR A 85 13.95 0.52 -8.21
CA TYR A 85 12.91 1.51 -8.48
C TYR A 85 12.71 2.40 -7.27
N GLU A 86 12.50 3.68 -7.51
CA GLU A 86 11.87 4.58 -6.56
C GLU A 86 10.36 4.50 -6.74
N LEU A 87 9.69 4.09 -5.67
CA LEU A 87 8.28 3.80 -5.63
C LEU A 87 7.56 4.89 -4.85
N THR A 88 6.43 5.36 -5.39
CA THR A 88 5.49 6.14 -4.59
C THR A 88 4.76 5.22 -3.60
N ARG A 89 4.14 5.81 -2.56
CA ARG A 89 3.25 5.07 -1.66
C ARG A 89 2.16 4.30 -2.42
N TYR A 90 1.62 4.91 -3.46
CA TYR A 90 0.63 4.28 -4.35
C TYR A 90 1.20 3.04 -5.06
N ALA A 91 2.42 3.12 -5.61
CA ALA A 91 3.10 1.98 -6.21
C ALA A 91 3.33 0.84 -5.19
N CYS A 92 3.75 1.17 -3.97
CA CYS A 92 3.90 0.20 -2.89
C CYS A 92 2.58 -0.54 -2.60
N TYR A 93 1.45 0.18 -2.57
CA TYR A 93 0.14 -0.43 -2.37
C TYR A 93 -0.26 -1.37 -3.52
N LEU A 94 -0.04 -0.96 -4.77
CA LEU A 94 -0.28 -1.83 -5.92
C LEU A 94 0.59 -3.08 -5.89
N ILE A 95 1.85 -2.98 -5.46
CA ILE A 95 2.74 -4.13 -5.28
C ILE A 95 2.17 -5.10 -4.25
N VAL A 96 1.70 -4.61 -3.09
CA VAL A 96 1.07 -5.46 -2.06
C VAL A 96 -0.20 -6.12 -2.61
N GLN A 97 -1.06 -5.38 -3.31
CA GLN A 97 -2.29 -5.91 -3.90
C GLN A 97 -2.02 -7.02 -4.93
N ASN A 98 -0.92 -6.92 -5.69
CA ASN A 98 -0.50 -7.90 -6.71
C ASN A 98 0.48 -8.96 -6.19
N GLY A 99 0.79 -8.96 -4.89
CA GLY A 99 1.72 -9.89 -4.25
C GLY A 99 1.23 -11.34 -4.24
N ASP A 100 2.10 -12.28 -3.86
CA ASP A 100 1.75 -13.68 -3.63
C ASP A 100 0.95 -13.83 -2.32
N PRO A 101 -0.36 -14.14 -2.36
CA PRO A 101 -1.20 -14.21 -1.16
C PRO A 101 -0.84 -15.38 -0.23
N ARG A 102 0.04 -16.30 -0.66
CA ARG A 102 0.58 -17.36 0.22
C ARG A 102 1.57 -16.82 1.26
N LYS A 103 2.05 -15.58 1.09
CA LYS A 103 2.88 -14.88 2.08
C LYS A 103 1.98 -14.16 3.08
N GLU A 104 2.19 -14.41 4.37
CA GLU A 104 1.37 -13.82 5.43
C GLU A 104 1.40 -12.28 5.38
N ILE A 105 2.57 -11.68 5.16
CA ILE A 105 2.73 -10.22 5.02
C ILE A 105 1.86 -9.62 3.89
N ILE A 106 1.71 -10.34 2.79
CA ILE A 106 0.85 -9.92 1.67
C ILE A 106 -0.63 -10.05 2.06
N ALA A 107 -1.02 -11.17 2.66
CA ALA A 107 -2.40 -11.41 3.10
C ALA A 107 -2.85 -10.39 4.17
N LEU A 108 -1.95 -10.01 5.08
CA LEU A 108 -2.18 -8.94 6.07
C LEU A 108 -2.37 -7.58 5.38
N GLY A 109 -1.54 -7.25 4.39
CA GLY A 109 -1.71 -6.04 3.58
C GLY A 109 -3.03 -6.01 2.81
N GLN A 110 -3.46 -7.14 2.25
CA GLN A 110 -4.77 -7.26 1.59
C GLN A 110 -5.93 -7.08 2.58
N THR A 111 -5.80 -7.67 3.78
CA THR A 111 -6.77 -7.49 4.88
C THR A 111 -6.84 -6.04 5.32
N TYR A 112 -5.69 -5.35 5.40
CA TYR A 112 -5.63 -3.92 5.67
C TYR A 112 -6.47 -3.13 4.65
N PHE A 113 -6.28 -3.38 3.35
CA PHE A 113 -7.06 -2.69 2.32
C PHE A 113 -8.56 -2.96 2.44
N ALA A 114 -8.97 -4.22 2.62
CA ALA A 114 -10.39 -4.55 2.81
C ALA A 114 -11.01 -3.80 4.00
N ILE A 115 -10.28 -3.69 5.11
CA ILE A 115 -10.73 -2.95 6.30
C ILE A 115 -10.73 -1.44 6.06
N GLN A 116 -9.69 -0.87 5.44
CA GLN A 116 -9.61 0.56 5.21
C GLN A 116 -10.65 1.03 4.20
N THR A 117 -10.89 0.29 3.12
CA THR A 117 -11.96 0.60 2.17
C THR A 117 -13.30 0.64 2.88
N ARG A 118 -13.61 -0.36 3.70
CA ARG A 118 -14.85 -0.36 4.49
C ARG A 118 -14.94 0.83 5.44
N ARG A 119 -13.85 1.17 6.12
CA ARG A 119 -13.81 2.36 7.01
C ARG A 119 -14.08 3.64 6.23
N GLN A 120 -13.51 3.80 5.04
CA GLN A 120 -13.72 4.96 4.20
C GLN A 120 -15.18 5.05 3.72
N GLU A 121 -15.76 3.94 3.25
CA GLU A 121 -17.18 3.89 2.85
C GLU A 121 -18.12 4.29 4.00
N VAL A 122 -17.87 3.78 5.22
CA VAL A 122 -18.62 4.17 6.43
C VAL A 122 -18.49 5.66 6.70
N GLN A 123 -17.26 6.20 6.60
CA GLN A 123 -16.99 7.61 6.84
C GLN A 123 -17.67 8.51 5.81
N ASP A 124 -17.65 8.12 4.54
CA ASP A 124 -18.28 8.87 3.46
C ASP A 124 -19.81 8.87 3.60
N ALA A 125 -20.40 7.72 3.91
CA ALA A 125 -21.82 7.63 4.26
C ALA A 125 -22.18 8.52 5.46
N PHE A 126 -21.31 8.58 6.48
CA PHE A 126 -21.54 9.43 7.65
C PHE A 126 -21.49 10.92 7.29
N ASN A 127 -20.55 11.30 6.43
CA ASN A 127 -20.38 12.68 6.00
C ASN A 127 -21.58 13.20 5.20
N GLN A 128 -22.29 12.33 4.49
CA GLN A 128 -23.50 12.67 3.72
C GLN A 128 -24.76 12.89 4.58
N LEU A 129 -24.76 12.46 5.85
CA LEU A 129 -25.88 12.69 6.75
C LEU A 129 -26.06 14.18 7.11
N ASP A 130 -27.31 14.58 7.33
CA ASP A 130 -27.62 15.85 7.99
C ASP A 130 -27.17 15.87 9.47
N GLU A 131 -27.15 17.05 10.08
CA GLU A 131 -26.68 17.21 11.46
C GLU A 131 -27.50 16.43 12.49
N ASN A 132 -28.81 16.25 12.30
CA ASN A 132 -29.64 15.51 13.25
C ASN A 132 -29.29 14.03 13.21
N ASN A 133 -29.15 13.46 12.01
CA ASN A 133 -28.74 12.09 11.81
C ASN A 133 -27.30 11.83 12.30
N LYS A 134 -26.37 12.76 12.07
CA LYS A 134 -25.01 12.68 12.65
C LYS A 134 -25.04 12.63 14.18
N ARG A 135 -25.86 13.47 14.82
CA ARG A 135 -26.04 13.47 16.28
C ARG A 135 -26.61 12.15 16.80
N LEU A 136 -27.54 11.53 16.09
CA LEU A 136 -28.12 10.24 16.46
C LEU A 136 -27.07 9.11 16.40
N VAL A 137 -26.25 9.09 15.36
CA VAL A 137 -25.16 8.13 15.20
C VAL A 137 -24.09 8.32 16.28
N ALA A 138 -23.69 9.58 16.56
CA ALA A 138 -22.72 9.92 17.61
C ALA A 138 -23.18 9.50 19.02
N ARG A 139 -24.49 9.38 19.25
CA ARG A 139 -25.08 8.88 20.50
C ARG A 139 -25.08 7.35 20.62
N GLY A 140 -24.49 6.63 19.67
CA GLY A 140 -24.32 5.17 19.72
C GLY A 140 -25.52 4.37 19.23
N ASN A 141 -26.41 4.96 18.42
CA ASN A 141 -27.56 4.24 17.87
C ASN A 141 -27.17 3.37 16.65
N ILE A 142 -26.48 2.25 16.92
CA ILE A 142 -25.91 1.33 15.92
C ILE A 142 -27.00 0.72 15.02
N LYS A 143 -28.19 0.44 15.55
CA LYS A 143 -29.29 -0.15 14.77
C LYS A 143 -29.76 0.78 13.65
N GLN A 144 -29.94 2.06 13.97
CA GLN A 144 -30.33 3.08 12.99
C GLN A 144 -29.20 3.39 12.02
N TRP A 145 -27.95 3.37 12.48
CA TRP A 145 -26.77 3.50 11.62
C TRP A 145 -26.65 2.39 10.58
N ASN A 146 -26.86 1.13 10.99
CA ASN A 146 -26.83 -0.01 10.07
C ASN A 146 -27.96 0.05 9.03
N GLN A 147 -29.13 0.58 9.40
CA GLN A 147 -30.23 0.77 8.47
C GLN A 147 -29.89 1.85 7.41
N LEU A 148 -29.34 2.99 7.83
CA LEU A 148 -28.91 4.06 6.92
C LEU A 148 -27.81 3.59 5.96
N LEU A 149 -26.87 2.77 6.43
CA LEU A 149 -25.83 2.16 5.59
C LEU A 149 -26.39 1.20 4.54
N ALA A 150 -27.47 0.48 4.85
CA ALA A 150 -28.11 -0.44 3.93
C ALA A 150 -28.95 0.28 2.86
N GLU A 151 -29.51 1.45 3.18
CA GLU A 151 -30.29 2.28 2.25
C GLU A 151 -29.41 3.10 1.29
N ALA A 152 -28.13 3.33 1.64
CA ALA A 152 -27.16 4.07 0.84
C ALA A 152 -26.30 3.20 -0.11
N ALA A 153 -26.51 1.87 -0.11
CA ALA A 153 -25.81 0.89 -0.95
C ALA A 153 -26.71 0.45 -2.12
#